data_AF-A0A845I142-F1
#
_entry.id   AF-A0A845I142-F1
#
_cell.length_a   1.000
_cell.length_b   1.000
_cell.length_c   1.000
_cell.angle_alpha   90.00
_cell.angle_beta   90.00
_cell.angle_gamma   90.00
#
_symmetry.space_group_name_H-M   'P 1'
#
loop_
_entity.id
_entity.type
_entity.pdbx_description
1 polymer ?
#
loop_
_entity_poly.entity_id
_entity_poly.type
_entity_poly.pdbx_seq_one_letter_code
_entity_poly.pdbx_strand_id
1 'polypeptide(L)'
;MGGILSLIFPALVPAVTDGARALVAKVTGGTGAQPQNVAEQIQLMQAQTDRVKALSELDKLPDGADKWVVNLRGAFRYVATGGIVASAIVGTFYRLDPVFLALLYDMAGASMSFIIGERMYLNLRGGAK
;
A
#
# COMPACT_ATOMS: atom_id res chain seq x y z
N MET A 1 -40.65 5.12 10.63
CA MET A 1 -39.99 6.30 10.03
C MET A 1 -38.60 6.46 10.63
N GLY A 2 -37.63 5.66 10.17
CA GLY A 2 -36.21 5.82 10.53
C GLY A 2 -35.52 6.53 9.37
N GLY A 3 -35.47 7.86 9.41
CA GLY A 3 -34.90 8.67 8.35
C GLY A 3 -33.37 8.50 8.26
N ILE A 4 -32.80 9.01 7.17
CA ILE A 4 -31.37 9.04 6.81
C ILE A 4 -30.43 9.35 8.01
N LEU A 5 -30.93 10.11 8.99
CA LEU A 5 -30.26 10.42 10.26
C LEU A 5 -29.88 9.18 11.11
N SER A 6 -30.64 8.08 11.09
CA SER A 6 -30.33 6.87 11.86
C SER A 6 -29.24 5.99 11.22
N LEU A 7 -28.97 6.18 9.93
CA LEU A 7 -27.88 5.51 9.20
C LEU A 7 -26.57 6.32 9.28
N ILE A 8 -26.68 7.66 9.30
CA ILE A 8 -25.54 8.57 9.39
C ILE A 8 -24.94 8.57 10.79
N PHE A 9 -25.75 8.51 11.85
CA PHE A 9 -25.26 8.57 13.23
C PHE A 9 -24.21 7.49 13.58
N PRO A 10 -24.43 6.18 13.33
CA PRO A 10 -23.42 5.16 13.60
C PRO A 10 -22.20 5.25 12.68
N ALA A 11 -22.36 5.80 11.46
CA ALA A 11 -21.25 6.01 10.53
C ALA A 11 -20.36 7.21 10.89
N LEU A 12 -20.91 8.22 11.59
CA LEU A 12 -20.14 9.40 12.03
C LEU A 12 -19.38 9.16 13.34
N VAL A 13 -19.81 8.21 14.18
CA VAL A 13 -19.15 7.93 15.47
C VAL A 13 -17.66 7.61 15.30
N PRO A 14 -17.22 6.72 14.39
CA PRO A 14 -15.79 6.46 14.16
C PRO A 14 -15.03 7.73 13.76
N ALA A 15 -15.57 8.51 12.81
CA ALA A 15 -14.94 9.73 12.31
C ALA A 15 -14.81 10.83 13.39
N VAL A 16 -15.81 10.98 14.26
CA VAL A 16 -15.75 11.93 15.39
C VAL A 16 -14.81 11.44 16.48
N THR A 17 -14.79 10.14 16.78
CA THR A 17 -13.83 9.59 17.77
C THR A 17 -12.39 9.69 17.28
N ASP A 18 -12.14 9.50 15.99
CA ASP A 18 -10.83 9.67 15.38
C ASP A 18 -10.42 11.14 15.33
N GLY A 19 -11.36 12.06 15.04
CA GLY A 19 -11.14 13.50 15.09
C GLY A 19 -10.84 14.01 16.51
N ALA A 20 -11.59 13.52 17.51
CA ALA A 20 -11.36 13.85 18.92
C ALA A 20 -10.01 13.31 19.40
N ARG A 21 -9.64 12.07 19.04
CA ARG A 21 -8.30 11.53 19.33
C ARG A 21 -7.20 12.32 18.64
N ALA A 22 -7.38 12.73 17.39
CA ALA A 22 -6.41 13.55 16.66
C ALA A 22 -6.23 14.94 17.29
N LEU A 23 -7.32 15.57 17.75
CA LEU A 23 -7.27 16.86 18.44
C LEU A 23 -6.67 16.75 19.83
N VAL A 24 -7.04 15.73 20.61
CA VAL A 24 -6.44 15.46 21.92
C VAL A 24 -4.95 15.16 21.75
N ALA A 25 -4.56 14.32 20.79
CA ALA A 25 -3.16 14.01 20.50
C ALA A 25 -2.34 15.22 20.03
N LYS A 26 -2.97 16.16 19.33
CA LYS A 26 -2.35 17.43 18.90
C LYS A 26 -2.16 18.41 20.06
N VAL A 27 -3.03 18.37 21.07
CA VAL A 27 -3.01 19.28 22.23
C VAL A 27 -2.20 18.71 23.41
N THR A 28 -2.23 17.39 23.64
CA THR A 28 -1.48 16.72 24.72
C THR A 28 -0.05 16.33 24.33
N GLY A 29 0.36 16.59 23.08
CA GLY A 29 1.68 16.17 22.57
C GLY A 29 1.89 14.65 22.57
N GLY A 30 0.82 13.87 22.75
CA GLY A 30 0.84 12.42 22.97
C GLY A 30 0.78 11.58 21.70
N THR A 31 1.09 12.15 20.54
CA THR A 31 1.43 11.36 19.35
C THR A 31 2.94 11.23 19.33
N GLY A 32 3.42 9.99 19.46
CA GLY A 32 4.83 9.65 19.56
C GLY A 32 5.69 10.55 18.69
N ALA A 33 6.55 11.32 19.38
CA ALA A 33 7.66 12.09 18.85
C ALA A 33 7.47 12.47 17.37
N GLN A 34 6.59 13.45 17.09
CA GLN A 34 6.90 14.36 16.01
C GLN A 34 8.21 15.02 16.42
N PRO A 35 9.34 14.69 15.76
CA PRO A 35 10.66 15.10 16.20
C PRO A 35 10.72 16.62 16.31
N GLN A 36 10.86 17.10 17.56
CA GLN A 36 10.89 18.52 17.91
C GLN A 36 12.13 19.22 17.37
N ASN A 37 13.12 18.46 16.88
CA ASN A 37 14.37 18.97 16.36
C ASN A 37 14.69 18.34 15.00
N VAL A 38 15.13 19.17 14.04
CA VAL A 38 15.55 18.74 12.70
C VAL A 38 16.65 17.67 12.78
N ALA A 39 17.49 17.71 13.81
CA ALA A 39 18.52 16.71 14.05
C ALA A 39 17.95 15.30 14.32
N GLU A 40 16.87 15.18 15.10
CA GLU A 40 16.23 13.89 15.38
C GLU A 40 15.49 13.36 14.14
N GLN A 41 14.90 14.25 13.33
CA GLN A 41 14.34 13.88 12.02
C GLN A 41 15.39 13.24 11.12
N ILE A 42 16.55 13.89 11.01
CA ILE A 42 17.65 13.39 10.18
C ILE A 42 18.15 12.04 10.69
N GLN A 43 18.32 11.87 12.01
CA GLN A 43 18.75 10.58 12.58
C GLN A 43 17.73 9.46 12.33
N LEU A 44 16.43 9.74 12.46
CA LEU A 44 15.37 8.78 12.15
C LEU A 44 15.34 8.42 10.66
N MET A 45 15.50 9.41 9.77
CA MET A 45 15.59 9.18 8.32
C MET A 45 16.84 8.38 7.95
N GLN A 46 17.97 8.65 8.61
CA GLN A 46 19.21 7.90 8.41
C GLN A 46 19.03 6.44 8.83
N ALA A 47 18.45 6.18 10.00
CA ALA A 47 18.17 4.84 10.47
C ALA A 47 17.19 4.07 9.54
N GLN A 48 16.18 4.76 8.99
CA GLN A 48 15.29 4.19 7.99
C GLN A 48 16.03 3.87 6.69
N THR A 49 16.91 4.76 6.23
CA THR A 49 17.73 4.57 5.03
C THR A 49 18.67 3.38 5.20
N ASP A 50 19.34 3.27 6.35
CA ASP A 50 20.26 2.18 6.66
C ASP A 50 19.52 0.83 6.73
N ARG A 51 18.30 0.82 7.29
CA ARG A 51 17.45 -0.37 7.28
C ARG A 51 17.07 -0.80 5.86
N VAL A 52 16.64 0.14 5.02
CA VAL A 52 16.29 -0.14 3.61
C VAL A 52 17.52 -0.61 2.84
N LYS A 53 18.70 -0.02 3.12
CA LYS A 53 19.96 -0.42 2.52
C LYS A 53 20.37 -1.84 2.92
N ALA A 54 20.30 -2.19 4.19
CA ALA A 54 20.58 -3.55 4.68
C ALA A 54 19.63 -4.58 4.04
N LEU A 55 18.34 -4.26 3.94
CA LEU A 55 17.37 -5.11 3.23
C LEU A 55 17.70 -5.24 1.74
N SER A 56 18.15 -4.16 1.10
CA SER A 56 18.54 -4.19 -0.31
C SER A 56 19.78 -5.03 -0.57
N GLU A 57 20.72 -5.07 0.39
CA GLU A 57 21.93 -5.88 0.31
C GLU A 57 21.60 -7.37 0.46
N LEU A 58 20.64 -7.73 1.32
CA LEU A 58 20.13 -9.10 1.43
C LEU A 58 19.41 -9.55 0.14
N ASP A 59 18.84 -8.62 -0.61
CA ASP A 59 18.15 -8.89 -1.88
C ASP A 59 19.07 -8.75 -3.12
N LYS A 60 20.39 -8.61 -2.93
CA LYS A 60 21.34 -8.64 -4.07
C LYS A 60 21.56 -10.08 -4.54
N LEU A 61 21.71 -10.25 -5.85
CA LEU A 61 22.17 -11.51 -6.43
C LEU A 61 23.68 -11.65 -6.21
N PRO A 62 24.23 -12.88 -6.09
CA PRO A 62 25.67 -13.11 -6.06
C PRO A 62 26.33 -12.55 -7.33
N ASP A 63 27.55 -12.04 -7.18
CA ASP A 63 28.36 -11.62 -8.33
C ASP A 63 28.55 -12.80 -9.29
N GLY A 64 28.13 -12.63 -10.55
CA GLY A 64 28.15 -13.69 -11.57
C GLY A 64 26.84 -14.47 -11.76
N ALA A 65 25.72 -14.04 -11.18
CA ALA A 65 24.43 -14.65 -11.47
C ALA A 65 24.06 -14.61 -12.95
N ASP A 66 23.50 -15.71 -13.47
CA ASP A 66 23.11 -15.82 -14.87
C ASP A 66 22.10 -14.73 -15.28
N LYS A 67 22.25 -14.21 -16.50
CA LYS A 67 21.40 -13.14 -17.06
C LYS A 67 19.90 -13.45 -17.00
N TRP A 68 19.51 -14.71 -17.15
CA TRP A 68 18.10 -15.09 -17.10
C TRP A 68 17.51 -14.94 -15.68
N VAL A 69 18.29 -15.21 -14.63
CA VAL A 69 17.87 -15.02 -13.23
C VAL A 69 17.70 -13.54 -12.92
N VAL A 70 18.65 -12.72 -13.38
CA VAL A 70 18.59 -11.25 -13.26
C VAL A 70 17.35 -10.72 -13.97
N ASN A 71 17.11 -11.15 -15.21
CA ASN A 71 15.95 -10.73 -16.00
C ASN A 71 14.63 -11.18 -15.38
N LEU A 72 14.55 -12.41 -14.85
CA LEU A 72 13.37 -12.91 -14.16
C LEU A 72 13.10 -12.15 -12.86
N ARG A 73 14.14 -11.84 -12.07
CA ARG A 73 14.04 -10.98 -10.87
C ARG A 73 13.65 -9.54 -11.21
N GLY A 74 14.03 -9.01 -12.38
CA GLY A 74 13.53 -7.72 -12.84
C GLY A 74 12.06 -7.79 -13.28
N ALA A 75 11.67 -8.90 -13.90
CA ALA A 75 10.36 -9.05 -14.54
C ALA A 75 9.27 -9.65 -13.63
N PHE A 76 9.61 -10.29 -12.50
CA PHE A 76 8.65 -11.12 -11.74
C PHE A 76 7.35 -10.39 -11.39
N ARG A 77 7.44 -9.11 -11.01
CA ARG A 77 6.27 -8.31 -10.65
C ARG A 77 5.34 -8.12 -11.84
N TYR A 78 5.89 -7.80 -12.99
CA TYR A 78 5.12 -7.61 -14.23
C TYR A 78 4.54 -8.94 -14.72
N VAL A 79 5.31 -10.03 -14.62
CA VAL A 79 4.84 -11.37 -14.99
C VAL A 79 3.72 -11.85 -14.08
N ALA A 80 3.85 -11.67 -12.76
CA ALA A 80 2.83 -12.06 -11.79
C ALA A 80 1.54 -11.25 -11.96
N THR A 81 1.65 -9.92 -12.03
CA THR A 81 0.49 -9.03 -12.24
C THR A 81 -0.17 -9.30 -13.59
N GLY A 82 0.62 -9.43 -14.66
CA GLY A 82 0.10 -9.78 -15.98
C GLY A 82 -0.61 -11.13 -15.99
N GLY A 83 -0.08 -12.13 -15.29
CA GLY A 83 -0.70 -13.45 -15.13
C GLY A 83 -2.05 -13.38 -14.40
N ILE A 84 -2.14 -12.62 -13.31
CA ILE A 84 -3.39 -12.43 -12.55
C ILE A 84 -4.45 -11.75 -13.43
N VAL A 85 -4.10 -10.65 -14.09
CA VAL A 85 -5.04 -9.93 -14.98
C VAL A 85 -5.47 -10.81 -16.15
N ALA A 86 -4.54 -11.52 -16.79
CA ALA A 86 -4.86 -12.44 -17.87
C ALA A 86 -5.77 -13.59 -17.38
N SER A 87 -5.51 -14.14 -16.20
CA SER A 87 -6.34 -15.20 -15.61
C SER A 87 -7.77 -14.72 -15.31
N ALA A 88 -7.93 -13.48 -14.86
CA ALA A 88 -9.25 -12.86 -14.68
C ALA A 88 -9.99 -12.74 -16.01
N ILE A 89 -9.33 -12.21 -17.05
CA ILE A 89 -9.92 -12.07 -18.40
C ILE A 89 -10.34 -13.43 -18.95
N VAL A 90 -9.45 -14.42 -18.92
CA VAL A 90 -9.72 -15.78 -19.38
C VAL A 90 -10.87 -16.39 -18.58
N GLY A 91 -10.86 -16.25 -17.26
CA GLY A 91 -11.94 -16.72 -16.39
C GLY A 91 -13.30 -16.14 -16.79
N THR A 92 -13.36 -14.85 -17.12
CA THR A 92 -14.59 -14.19 -17.60
C THR A 92 -15.06 -14.79 -18.91
N PHE A 93 -14.16 -15.02 -19.88
CA PHE A 93 -14.50 -15.60 -21.18
C PHE A 93 -15.05 -17.03 -21.07
N TYR A 94 -14.45 -17.85 -20.20
CA TYR A 94 -14.88 -19.24 -19.98
C TYR A 94 -16.05 -19.39 -19.01
N ARG A 95 -16.55 -18.29 -18.44
CA ARG A 95 -17.67 -18.27 -17.47
C ARG A 95 -17.46 -19.26 -16.32
N LEU A 96 -16.29 -19.14 -15.66
CA LEU A 96 -15.99 -19.90 -14.46
C LEU A 96 -17.01 -19.60 -13.35
N ASP A 97 -17.00 -20.44 -12.30
CA ASP A 97 -17.86 -20.28 -11.13
C ASP A 97 -17.83 -18.84 -10.60
N PRO A 98 -18.98 -18.19 -10.33
CA PRO A 98 -19.03 -16.79 -9.90
C PRO A 98 -18.21 -16.48 -8.65
N VAL A 99 -18.09 -17.43 -7.71
CA VAL A 99 -17.28 -17.27 -6.50
C VAL A 99 -15.80 -17.17 -6.86
N PHE A 100 -15.34 -18.02 -7.78
CA PHE A 100 -13.96 -17.99 -8.27
C PHE A 100 -13.66 -16.73 -9.09
N LEU A 101 -14.63 -16.24 -9.88
CA LEU A 101 -14.48 -14.98 -10.62
C LEU A 101 -14.37 -13.77 -9.71
N ALA A 102 -15.15 -13.70 -8.64
CA ALA A 102 -15.05 -12.62 -7.66
C ALA A 102 -13.64 -12.55 -7.05
N LEU A 103 -13.07 -13.71 -6.69
CA LEU A 103 -11.69 -13.79 -6.18
C LEU A 103 -10.67 -13.29 -7.23
N LEU A 104 -10.80 -13.71 -8.49
CA LEU A 104 -9.91 -13.26 -9.56
C LEU A 104 -9.98 -11.75 -9.79
N TYR A 105 -11.16 -11.15 -9.69
CA TYR A 105 -11.33 -9.70 -9.82
C TYR A 105 -10.76 -8.94 -8.63
N ASP A 106 -10.90 -9.45 -7.40
CA ASP A 106 -10.27 -8.84 -6.22
C ASP A 106 -8.74 -8.88 -6.33
N MET A 107 -8.18 -10.00 -6.79
CA MET A 107 -6.73 -10.14 -7.04
C MET A 107 -6.25 -9.21 -8.16
N ALA A 108 -7.02 -9.08 -9.25
CA ALA A 108 -6.72 -8.15 -10.33
C ALA A 108 -6.80 -6.69 -9.85
N GLY A 109 -7.81 -6.32 -9.06
CA GLY A 109 -7.93 -5.02 -8.44
C GLY A 109 -6.76 -4.70 -7.49
N ALA A 110 -6.35 -5.65 -6.65
CA ALA A 110 -5.19 -5.51 -5.78
C ALA A 110 -3.89 -5.27 -6.57
N SER A 111 -3.74 -5.90 -7.73
CA SER A 111 -2.58 -5.73 -8.60
C SER A 111 -2.47 -4.33 -9.22
N MET A 112 -3.57 -3.57 -9.31
CA MET A 112 -3.54 -2.17 -9.79
C MET A 112 -2.76 -1.25 -8.84
N SER A 113 -2.71 -1.55 -7.54
CA SER A 113 -1.87 -0.81 -6.58
C SER A 113 -0.38 -0.88 -6.95
N PHE A 114 0.06 -1.98 -7.58
CA PHE A 114 1.42 -2.14 -8.08
C PHE A 114 1.65 -1.44 -9.43
N ILE A 115 0.67 -1.47 -10.34
CA ILE A 115 0.79 -0.85 -11.68
C ILE A 115 0.81 0.68 -11.57
N ILE A 116 -0.11 1.24 -10.79
CA ILE A 116 -0.26 2.68 -10.57
C ILE A 116 0.79 3.18 -9.57
N GLY A 117 1.19 2.31 -8.64
CA GLY A 117 2.27 2.55 -7.68
C GLY A 117 1.87 3.46 -6.52
N GLU A 118 2.61 3.29 -5.43
CA GLU A 118 2.52 4.12 -4.21
C GLU A 118 2.79 5.60 -4.52
N ARG A 119 3.65 5.91 -5.50
CA ARG A 119 3.98 7.30 -5.88
C ARG A 119 2.80 8.05 -6.49
N MET A 120 1.97 7.41 -7.32
CA MET A 120 0.77 8.05 -7.86
C MET A 120 -0.30 8.19 -6.77
N TYR A 121 -0.44 7.19 -5.91
CA TYR A 121 -1.36 7.25 -4.77
C TYR A 121 -0.96 8.33 -3.74
N LEU A 122 0.34 8.48 -3.43
CA LEU A 122 0.86 9.52 -2.55
C LEU A 122 0.72 10.93 -3.16
N ASN A 123 0.96 11.06 -4.47
CA ASN A 123 0.72 12.34 -5.18
C ASN A 123 -0.78 12.69 -5.23
N LEU A 124 -1.67 11.70 -5.38
CA LEU A 124 -3.13 11.90 -5.34
C LEU A 124 -3.63 12.23 -3.93
N ARG A 125 -2.97 11.72 -2.88
CA ARG A 125 -3.34 11.95 -1.48
C ARG A 125 -2.65 13.18 -0.87
N GLY A 126 -1.96 13.98 -1.68
CA GLY A 126 -1.30 15.23 -1.25
C GLY A 126 -0.05 15.02 -0.39
N GLY A 127 0.57 13.84 -0.46
CA GLY A 127 1.84 13.52 0.19
C GLY A 127 3.07 14.19 -0.46
N ALA A 128 2.87 14.96 -1.52
CA ALA A 128 3.88 15.88 -2.05
C ALA A 128 3.85 17.19 -1.25
N LYS A 129 4.54 17.20 -0.12
CA LYS A 129 5.20 18.39 0.40
C LYS A 129 6.65 18.07 0.62
#